data_AF-A0A7C7EKD1-F1
#
_entry.id   AF-A0A7C7EKD1-F1
#
_cell.length_a   1.000
_cell.length_b   1.000
_cell.length_c   1.000
_cell.angle_alpha   90.00
_cell.angle_beta   90.00
_cell.angle_gamma   90.00
#
_symmetry.space_group_name_H-M   'P 1'
#
loop_
_entity.id
_entity.type
_entity.pdbx_description
1 polymer ?
#
loop_
_entity_poly.entity_id
_entity_poly.type
_entity_poly.pdbx_seq_one_letter_code
_entity_poly.pdbx_strand_id
1 'polypeptide(L)' 'MAAGSKNTGKNRQLVKGAHQALDDMKYEIARELNLPVHQGSEDYWGNLTSADCGKVGGNMVRRLIAMAEDNLANGNRQ' A
#
# COMPACT_ATOMS: atom_id res chain seq x y z
N MET A 1 -4.64 3.07 -8.15
CA MET A 1 -3.57 3.93 -8.69
C MET A 1 -3.68 3.93 -10.21
N ALA A 2 -4.02 5.07 -10.82
CA ALA A 2 -4.17 5.19 -12.26
C ALA A 2 -2.80 5.39 -12.94
N ALA A 3 -2.68 4.99 -14.21
CA ALA A 3 -1.52 5.29 -15.05
C ALA A 3 -1.11 6.75 -14.87
N GLY A 4 0.17 6.95 -14.53
CA GLY A 4 0.69 8.20 -13.98
C GLY A 4 0.20 9.47 -14.68
N SER A 5 -0.70 10.19 -14.01
CA SER A 5 -0.85 11.61 -14.27
C SER A 5 0.42 12.29 -13.77
N LYS A 6 1.20 12.88 -14.69
CA LYS A 6 2.37 13.73 -14.43
C LYS A 6 1.95 15.07 -13.78
N ASN A 7 0.99 15.06 -12.86
CA ASN A 7 0.65 16.21 -12.07
C ASN A 7 1.52 16.21 -10.81
N THR A 8 2.56 17.04 -10.83
CA THR A 8 3.63 17.23 -9.83
C THR A 8 3.12 17.79 -8.49
N GLY A 9 2.05 17.24 -7.94
CA GLY A 9 1.47 17.76 -6.71
C GLY A 9 0.69 16.72 -5.93
N LYS A 10 1.27 16.32 -4.79
CA LYS A 10 0.61 16.01 -3.50
C LYS A 10 0.70 14.58 -2.94
N ASN A 11 1.21 13.58 -3.66
CA ASN A 11 1.44 12.24 -3.09
C ASN A 11 2.93 11.95 -2.86
N ARG A 12 3.60 12.78 -2.05
CA ARG A 12 4.98 12.51 -1.62
C ARG A 12 4.94 11.46 -0.51
N GLN A 13 5.67 10.36 -0.70
CA GLN A 13 5.92 9.42 0.39
C GLN A 13 6.66 10.11 1.52
N LEU A 14 6.13 9.99 2.74
CA LEU A 14 6.73 10.57 3.95
C LEU A 14 8.12 9.98 4.21
N VAL A 15 8.28 8.68 3.95
CA VAL A 15 9.54 7.95 4.10
C VAL A 15 9.98 7.43 2.73
N LYS A 16 11.06 8.01 2.18
CA LYS A 16 11.53 7.69 0.82
C LYS A 16 12.04 6.24 0.68
N GLY A 17 12.57 5.65 1.76
CA GLY A 17 13.06 4.26 1.78
C GLY A 17 11.96 3.21 1.91
N ALA A 18 10.73 3.60 2.24
CA ALA A 18 9.63 2.67 2.45
C ALA A 18 8.91 2.28 1.15
N HIS A 19 9.30 2.85 0.00
CA HIS A 19 8.62 2.65 -1.27
C HIS A 19 8.47 1.16 -1.64
N GLN A 20 9.59 0.43 -1.60
CA GLN A 20 9.64 -0.98 -1.97
C GLN A 20 8.79 -1.83 -1.01
N ALA A 21 8.97 -1.66 0.31
CA ALA A 21 8.20 -2.42 1.30
C ALA A 21 6.69 -2.17 1.22
N LEU A 22 6.27 -0.92 0.92
CA LEU A 22 4.86 -0.58 0.71
C LEU A 22 4.32 -1.15 -0.60
N ASP A 23 5.15 -1.25 -1.64
CA ASP A 23 4.78 -1.85 -2.91
C ASP A 23 4.56 -3.36 -2.76
N ASP A 24 5.47 -4.05 -2.09
CA ASP A 24 5.35 -5.47 -1.78
C ASP A 24 4.07 -5.75 -0.98
N MET A 25 3.84 -4.99 0.10
CA MET A 25 2.63 -5.10 0.91
C MET A 25 1.35 -4.85 0.11
N LYS A 26 1.34 -3.86 -0.78
CA LYS A 26 0.21 -3.55 -1.66
C LYS A 26 -0.15 -4.78 -2.51
N TYR A 27 0.85 -5.44 -3.09
CA TYR A 27 0.64 -6.63 -3.92
C TYR A 27 0.26 -7.87 -3.12
N GLU A 28 0.81 -8.05 -1.91
CA GLU A 28 0.39 -9.12 -1.00
C GLU A 28 -1.10 -8.99 -0.64
N ILE A 29 -1.53 -7.81 -0.19
CA ILE A 29 -2.93 -7.56 0.16
C ILE A 29 -3.83 -7.73 -1.05
N ALA A 30 -3.39 -7.29 -2.22
CA ALA A 30 -4.18 -7.44 -3.43
C ALA A 30 -4.38 -8.92 -3.81
N ARG A 31 -3.36 -9.76 -3.62
CA ARG A 31 -3.47 -11.22 -3.79
C ARG A 31 -4.44 -11.83 -2.78
N GLU A 32 -4.39 -11.41 -1.52
CA GLU A 32 -5.33 -11.88 -0.49
C GLU A 32 -6.79 -11.51 -0.79
N LEU A 33 -7.01 -10.33 -1.36
CA LEU A 33 -8.32 -9.85 -1.79
C LEU A 33 -8.76 -10.41 -3.15
N ASN A 34 -7.99 -11.34 -3.73
CA ASN A 34 -8.24 -11.95 -5.05
C ASN A 34 -8.41 -10.91 -6.17
N LEU A 35 -7.66 -9.81 -6.10
CA LEU A 35 -7.70 -8.76 -7.11
C LEU A 35 -6.78 -9.13 -8.28
N PRO A 36 -7.21 -8.93 -9.54
CA PRO A 36 -6.43 -9.26 -10.72
C PRO A 36 -5.35 -8.20 -11.00
N VAL A 37 -4.46 -7.97 -10.03
CA VAL A 37 -3.35 -7.03 -10.13
C VAL A 37 -2.03 -7.78 -9.91
N HIS A 38 -1.09 -7.58 -10.81
CA HIS A 38 0.20 -8.27 -10.80
C HIS A 38 1.35 -7.26 -10.84
N GLN A 39 2.37 -7.52 -10.03
CA GLN A 39 3.57 -6.70 -9.95
C GLN A 39 4.36 -6.86 -11.25
N GLY A 40 4.55 -5.78 -12.02
CA GLY A 40 5.51 -5.73 -13.14
C GLY A 40 4.98 -5.43 -14.54
N SER A 41 3.68 -5.45 -14.81
CA SER A 41 3.15 -5.11 -16.15
C SER A 41 2.04 -4.08 -16.03
N GLU A 42 2.43 -2.80 -16.12
CA GLU A 42 1.57 -1.62 -15.99
C GLU A 42 0.86 -1.60 -14.62
N ASP A 43 1.30 -0.74 -13.69
CA ASP A 43 0.64 -0.44 -12.39
C ASP A 43 -0.76 0.19 -12.58
N TYR A 44 -1.59 -0.39 -13.44
CA TYR A 44 -2.85 0.12 -13.87
C TYR A 44 -3.96 -0.54 -13.06
N TRP A 45 -4.36 0.15 -12.00
CA TRP A 45 -5.53 -0.23 -11.21
C TRP A 45 -6.82 0.38 -11.78
N GLY A 46 -6.80 0.92 -13.00
CA GLY A 46 -7.94 1.64 -13.57
C GLY A 46 -9.12 0.75 -13.94
N ASN A 47 -8.88 -0.55 -14.15
CA ASN A 47 -9.94 -1.56 -14.33
C ASN A 47 -10.55 -2.02 -12.99
N LEU A 48 -9.95 -1.62 -11.86
CA LEU A 48 -10.42 -2.01 -10.54
C LEU A 48 -11.43 -0.99 -10.00
N THR A 49 -12.44 -1.46 -9.26
CA THR A 49 -13.39 -0.54 -8.64
C THR A 49 -12.69 0.35 -7.61
N SER A 50 -13.17 1.59 -7.46
CA SER A 50 -12.68 2.50 -6.42
C SER A 50 -12.82 1.90 -5.01
N ALA A 51 -13.84 1.07 -4.79
CA ALA A 51 -14.07 0.36 -3.55
C ALA A 51 -12.96 -0.67 -3.28
N ASP A 52 -12.55 -1.45 -4.27
CA ASP A 52 -11.51 -2.45 -4.10
C ASP A 52 -10.12 -1.83 -3.97
N CYS A 53 -9.85 -0.74 -4.70
CA CYS A 53 -8.66 0.08 -4.47
C CYS A 53 -8.62 0.60 -3.02
N GLY A 54 -9.77 1.08 -2.52
CA GLY A 54 -9.92 1.57 -1.14
C GLY A 54 -9.70 0.47 -0.11
N LYS A 55 -10.21 -0.75 -0.36
CA LYS A 55 -9.97 -1.92 0.52
C LYS A 55 -8.49 -2.25 0.63
N VAL A 56 -7.73 -2.23 -0.46
CA VAL A 56 -6.28 -2.47 -0.42
C VAL A 56 -5.57 -1.42 0.43
N GLY A 57 -5.81 -0.13 0.13
CA GLY A 57 -5.19 0.97 0.88
C GLY A 57 -5.55 0.96 2.37
N GLY A 58 -6.81 0.65 2.70
CA GLY A 58 -7.26 0.53 4.09
C GLY A 58 -6.61 -0.63 4.83
N ASN A 59 -6.45 -1.79 4.18
CA ASN A 59 -5.73 -2.93 4.75
C ASN A 59 -4.25 -2.63 4.97
N MET A 60 -3.59 -1.91 4.06
CA MET A 60 -2.21 -1.46 4.25
C MET A 60 -2.07 -0.61 5.51
N VAL A 61 -2.93 0.40 5.68
CA VAL A 61 -2.92 1.27 6.87
C VAL A 61 -3.17 0.46 8.14
N ARG A 62 -4.13 -0.47 8.11
CA ARG A 62 -4.43 -1.32 9.27
C ARG A 62 -3.23 -2.18 9.70
N ARG A 63 -2.51 -2.77 8.73
CA ARG A 63 -1.28 -3.54 9.02
C ARG A 63 -0.17 -2.67 9.57
N LEU A 64 0.06 -1.50 8.96
CA LEU A 64 1.09 -0.56 9.42
C LEU A 64 0.83 -0.09 10.85
N ILE A 65 -0.43 0.19 11.20
CA ILE A 65 -0.82 0.54 12.57
C ILE A 65 -0.58 -0.64 13.51
N ALA A 66 -1.02 -1.85 13.16
CA ALA A 66 -0.80 -3.02 14.00
C ALA A 66 0.70 -3.30 14.23
N MET A 67 1.54 -3.15 13.20
CA MET A 67 3.00 -3.27 13.33
C MET A 67 3.57 -2.14 14.22
N ALA A 68 3.08 -0.91 14.09
CA ALA A 68 3.52 0.20 14.93
C ALA A 68 3.10 -0.01 16.40
N GLU A 69 1.89 -0.49 16.65
CA GLU A 69 1.39 -0.85 17.98
C GLU A 69 2.24 -1.96 18.62
N ASP A 70 2.58 -3.01 17.87
CA ASP A 70 3.49 -4.06 18.34
C ASP A 70 4.90 -3.52 18.66
N ASN A 71 5.46 -2.70 17.76
CA ASN A 71 6.76 -2.07 17.99
C ASN A 71 6.75 -1.13 19.19
N LEU A 72 5.65 -0.42 19.47
CA LEU A 72 5.52 0.42 20.65
C LEU A 72 5.34 -0.40 21.93
N ALA A 73 4.52 -1.46 21.87
CA ALA A 73 4.30 -2.37 22.98
C ALA A 73 5.58 -3.14 23.37
N ASN A 74 6.40 -3.51 22.38
CA ASN A 74 7.66 -4.22 22.59
C ASN A 74 8.87 -3.30 22.74
N GLY A 75 8.81 -2.07 22.20
CA GLY A 75 9.89 -1.08 22.23
C GLY A 75 10.05 -0.33 23.54
N ASN A 76 9.13 -0.51 24.49
CA ASN A 76 9.21 0.04 25.85
C ASN A 76 9.78 -0.96 26.88
N ARG A 77 10.44 -2.04 26.41
CA ARG A 77 11.10 -3.08 27.24
C ARG A 77 12.62 -3.13 27.03
N GLN A 78 13.27 -1.99 26.78
CA GLN A 78 14.72 -1.83 26.88
C GLN A 78 15.07 -0.87 28.02
#